data_AF-A0A523VZ62-F1
#
_entry.id   AF-A0A523VZ62-F1
#
_cell.length_a   1.000
_cell.length_b   1.000
_cell.length_c   1.000
_cell.angle_alpha   90.00
_cell.angle_beta   90.00
_cell.angle_gamma   90.00
#
_symmetry.space_group_name_H-M   'P 1'
#
loop_
_entity.id
_entity.type
_entity.pdbx_description
1 polymer ?
#
loop_
_entity_poly.entity_id
_entity_poly.type
_entity_poly.pdbx_seq_one_letter_code
_entity_poly.pdbx_strand_id
1 'polypeptide(L)'
;MSLTSWPSYDNELLTQESDYKWNLMNNIIDDINKIKLALKKDSLEKISIIIADQWKLRFYSKFMSLLEETKNQGEIIKILMQDNELKMYGKFISQNVGKILKNVGKYPKFTLPSKEEFLFFNEIKPVIEKKFRSEVQIKFEKDSNEQKAAQALPGKPAIVIF
;
A
#
# COMPACT_ATOMS: atom_id res chain seq x y z
N MET A 1 -43.09 -21.23 -13.41
CA MET A 1 -42.65 -20.01 -12.72
C MET A 1 -41.66 -20.42 -11.66
N SER A 2 -40.36 -20.21 -11.88
CA SER A 2 -39.33 -20.54 -10.88
C SER A 2 -38.94 -19.27 -10.13
N LEU A 3 -39.68 -19.01 -9.05
CA LEU A 3 -39.40 -17.99 -8.05
C LEU A 3 -38.32 -18.52 -7.12
N THR A 4 -37.07 -18.53 -7.58
CA THR A 4 -35.94 -18.74 -6.68
C THR A 4 -35.82 -17.51 -5.78
N SER A 5 -35.78 -17.71 -4.47
CA SER A 5 -35.54 -16.61 -3.52
C SER A 5 -34.21 -15.93 -3.83
N TRP A 6 -34.22 -14.60 -3.86
CA TRP A 6 -33.00 -13.82 -4.05
C TRP A 6 -31.94 -14.24 -3.02
N PRO A 7 -30.69 -14.47 -3.43
CA PRO A 7 -29.64 -14.91 -2.51
C PRO A 7 -29.51 -13.89 -1.36
N SER A 8 -29.58 -14.39 -0.14
CA SER A 8 -29.35 -13.58 1.05
C SER A 8 -27.86 -13.30 1.16
N TYR A 9 -27.54 -12.02 1.34
CA TYR A 9 -26.18 -11.53 1.35
C TYR A 9 -25.52 -11.86 2.71
N ASP A 10 -24.34 -12.50 2.64
CA ASP A 10 -23.61 -12.96 3.81
C ASP A 10 -22.67 -11.84 4.31
N ASN A 11 -23.08 -11.16 5.38
CA ASN A 11 -22.34 -10.02 5.94
C ASN A 11 -20.95 -10.40 6.47
N GLU A 12 -20.72 -11.68 6.76
CA GLU A 12 -19.43 -12.18 7.25
C GLU A 12 -18.34 -12.15 6.17
N LEU A 13 -18.71 -12.11 4.89
CA LEU A 13 -17.76 -12.08 3.77
C LEU A 13 -17.27 -10.65 3.43
N LEU A 14 -18.08 -9.60 3.63
CA LEU A 14 -17.63 -8.21 3.45
C LEU A 14 -17.10 -7.64 4.76
N THR A 15 -15.93 -8.13 5.14
CA THR A 15 -15.13 -7.46 6.17
C THR A 15 -14.36 -6.29 5.55
N GLN A 16 -14.07 -5.28 6.35
CA GLN A 16 -13.21 -4.15 5.95
C GLN A 16 -11.83 -4.62 5.47
N GLU A 17 -11.35 -5.76 5.99
CA GLU A 17 -10.12 -6.40 5.57
C GLU A 17 -10.24 -7.02 4.16
N SER A 18 -11.31 -7.75 3.88
CA SER A 18 -11.58 -8.33 2.56
C SER A 18 -11.62 -7.23 1.49
N ASP A 19 -12.35 -6.15 1.75
CA ASP A 19 -12.44 -5.00 0.84
C ASP A 19 -11.08 -4.32 0.64
N TYR A 20 -10.31 -4.18 1.72
CA TYR A 20 -8.97 -3.62 1.66
C TYR A 20 -8.03 -4.49 0.80
N LYS A 21 -7.99 -5.80 1.03
CA LYS A 21 -7.18 -6.76 0.27
C LYS A 21 -7.59 -6.76 -1.21
N TRP A 22 -8.89 -6.75 -1.50
CA TRP A 22 -9.40 -6.69 -2.87
C TRP A 22 -8.97 -5.40 -3.59
N ASN A 23 -9.12 -4.25 -2.92
CA ASN A 23 -8.68 -2.97 -3.47
C ASN A 23 -7.15 -2.93 -3.65
N LEU A 24 -6.38 -3.46 -2.70
CA LEU A 24 -4.93 -3.53 -2.77
C LEU A 24 -4.46 -4.34 -3.99
N MET A 25 -5.04 -5.52 -4.21
CA MET A 25 -4.73 -6.34 -5.39
C MET A 25 -5.02 -5.60 -6.70
N ASN A 26 -6.20 -4.98 -6.83
CA ASN A 26 -6.59 -4.26 -8.04
C ASN A 26 -5.70 -3.04 -8.29
N ASN A 27 -5.38 -2.28 -7.24
CA ASN A 27 -4.50 -1.12 -7.34
C ASN A 27 -3.09 -1.52 -7.81
N ILE A 28 -2.52 -2.62 -7.31
CA ILE A 28 -1.20 -3.08 -7.73
C ILE A 28 -1.18 -3.56 -9.16
N ILE A 29 -2.20 -4.29 -9.59
CA ILE A 29 -2.34 -4.70 -10.98
C ILE A 29 -2.41 -3.46 -11.90
N ASP A 30 -3.20 -2.47 -11.54
CA ASP A 30 -3.37 -1.23 -12.29
C ASP A 30 -2.06 -0.41 -12.33
N ASP A 31 -1.37 -0.30 -11.18
CA ASP A 31 -0.10 0.40 -11.10
C ASP A 31 1.00 -0.28 -11.92
N ILE A 32 1.12 -1.62 -11.88
CA ILE A 32 2.05 -2.36 -12.75
C ILE A 32 1.73 -2.08 -14.23
N ASN A 33 0.44 -2.09 -14.60
CA ASN A 33 0.02 -1.84 -15.98
C ASN A 33 0.35 -0.40 -16.42
N LYS A 34 0.11 0.60 -15.56
CA LYS A 34 0.49 1.99 -15.84
C LYS A 34 1.99 2.15 -16.02
N ILE A 35 2.80 1.50 -15.16
CA ILE A 35 4.26 1.56 -15.29
C ILE A 35 4.71 0.88 -16.58
N LYS A 36 4.14 -0.29 -16.93
CA LYS A 36 4.40 -0.98 -18.19
C LYS A 36 4.12 -0.07 -19.40
N LEU A 37 2.96 0.57 -19.43
CA LEU A 37 2.55 1.50 -20.48
C LEU A 37 3.49 2.72 -20.55
N ALA A 38 3.86 3.29 -19.40
CA ALA A 38 4.77 4.42 -19.34
C ALA A 38 6.18 4.09 -19.85
N LEU A 39 6.66 2.86 -19.59
CA LEU A 39 7.95 2.36 -20.08
C LEU A 39 7.92 1.89 -21.53
N LYS A 40 6.73 1.83 -22.15
CA LYS A 40 6.51 1.30 -23.52
C LYS A 40 7.14 -0.09 -23.73
N LYS A 41 7.13 -0.93 -22.68
CA LYS A 41 7.63 -2.30 -22.75
C LYS A 41 6.50 -3.28 -23.05
N ASP A 42 6.67 -4.11 -24.08
CA ASP A 42 5.70 -5.15 -24.43
C ASP A 42 5.66 -6.30 -23.42
N SER A 43 6.81 -6.61 -22.83
CA SER A 43 6.97 -7.65 -21.79
C SER A 43 7.74 -7.12 -20.60
N LEU A 44 7.45 -7.68 -19.43
CA LEU A 44 8.18 -7.41 -18.19
C LEU A 44 8.91 -8.70 -17.84
N GLU A 45 10.22 -8.63 -17.62
CA GLU A 45 11.00 -9.81 -17.26
C GLU A 45 10.82 -10.12 -15.76
N LYS A 46 10.91 -9.07 -14.95
CA LYS A 46 10.82 -9.17 -13.49
C LYS A 46 10.10 -7.98 -12.87
N ILE A 47 9.29 -8.26 -11.86
CA ILE A 47 8.54 -7.29 -11.06
C ILE A 47 8.92 -7.48 -9.61
N SER A 48 9.45 -6.45 -8.96
CA SER A 48 9.70 -6.43 -7.52
C SER A 48 8.66 -5.56 -6.83
N ILE A 49 7.93 -6.16 -5.90
CA ILE A 49 6.97 -5.49 -5.01
C ILE A 49 7.64 -5.35 -3.65
N ILE A 50 7.76 -4.11 -3.19
CA ILE A 50 8.51 -3.76 -1.97
C ILE A 50 7.52 -3.26 -0.92
N ILE A 51 7.43 -4.00 0.17
CA ILE A 51 6.55 -3.73 1.31
C ILE A 51 7.21 -2.72 2.25
N ALA A 52 6.42 -1.75 2.69
CA ALA A 52 6.89 -0.69 3.58
C ALA A 52 7.35 -1.24 4.94
N ASP A 53 8.39 -0.64 5.49
CA ASP A 53 8.93 -1.04 6.79
C ASP A 53 7.95 -0.74 7.95
N GLN A 54 8.19 -1.36 9.11
CA GLN A 54 7.30 -1.28 10.27
C GLN A 54 7.18 0.14 10.83
N TRP A 55 8.26 0.94 10.78
CA TRP A 55 8.20 2.34 11.25
C TRP A 55 7.29 3.20 10.38
N LYS A 56 7.18 2.91 9.07
CA LYS A 56 6.25 3.60 8.16
C LYS A 56 4.82 3.25 8.47
N LEU A 57 4.55 2.02 8.87
CA LEU A 57 3.23 1.63 9.39
C LEU A 57 2.88 2.44 10.64
N ARG A 58 3.80 2.55 11.61
CA ARG A 58 3.58 3.39 12.81
C ARG A 58 3.32 4.85 12.46
N PHE A 59 4.14 5.43 11.60
CA PHE A 59 3.93 6.79 11.08
C PHE A 59 2.53 6.92 10.47
N TYR A 60 2.15 5.99 9.60
CA TYR A 60 0.90 6.05 8.85
C TYR A 60 -0.32 5.91 9.75
N SER A 61 -0.33 4.94 10.67
CA SER A 61 -1.42 4.74 11.63
C SER A 61 -1.60 5.96 12.53
N LYS A 62 -0.51 6.52 13.05
CA LYS A 62 -0.54 7.73 13.88
C LYS A 62 -1.03 8.94 13.08
N PHE A 63 -0.54 9.08 11.84
CA PHE A 63 -0.95 10.13 10.94
C PHE A 63 -2.45 10.05 10.60
N MET A 64 -2.98 8.86 10.29
CA MET A 64 -4.40 8.66 10.00
C MET A 64 -5.29 9.00 11.20
N SER A 65 -4.89 8.62 12.41
CA SER A 65 -5.61 9.01 13.63
C SER A 65 -5.61 10.53 13.83
N LEU A 66 -4.47 11.20 13.60
CA LEU A 66 -4.40 12.67 13.69
C LEU A 66 -5.24 13.38 12.63
N LEU A 67 -5.48 12.77 11.47
CA LEU A 67 -6.35 13.35 10.44
C LEU A 67 -7.83 13.39 10.85
N GLU A 68 -8.24 12.58 11.82
CA GLU A 68 -9.58 12.64 12.40
C GLU A 68 -9.74 13.88 13.29
N GLU A 69 -8.66 14.34 13.92
CA GLU A 69 -8.65 15.48 14.84
C GLU A 69 -8.32 16.81 14.13
N THR A 70 -7.33 16.81 13.23
CA THR A 70 -6.84 18.04 12.59
C THR A 70 -6.33 17.80 11.18
N LYS A 71 -6.52 18.80 10.31
CA LYS A 71 -5.94 18.84 8.96
C LYS A 71 -4.78 19.82 8.85
N ASN A 72 -4.37 20.43 9.97
CA ASN A 72 -3.27 21.37 9.99
C ASN A 72 -1.94 20.62 9.88
N GLN A 73 -1.27 20.77 8.73
CA GLN A 73 0.02 20.13 8.46
C GLN A 73 1.08 20.40 9.55
N GLY A 74 1.17 21.64 10.05
CA GLY A 74 2.18 22.02 11.04
C GLY A 74 1.98 21.30 12.37
N GLU A 75 0.73 21.24 12.84
CA GLU A 75 0.36 20.55 14.08
C GLU A 75 0.59 19.05 13.97
N ILE A 76 0.20 18.43 12.84
CA ILE A 76 0.41 17.00 12.61
C ILE A 76 1.91 16.66 12.64
N ILE A 77 2.74 17.43 11.93
CA ILE A 77 4.19 17.21 11.93
C ILE A 77 4.75 17.35 13.34
N LYS A 78 4.33 18.39 14.09
CA LYS A 78 4.78 18.62 15.46
C LYS A 78 4.47 17.44 16.37
N ILE A 79 3.26 16.86 16.30
CA ILE A 79 2.87 15.70 17.11
C ILE A 79 3.63 14.44 16.69
N LEU A 80 3.80 14.21 15.38
CA LEU A 80 4.59 13.08 14.87
C LEU A 80 6.06 13.17 15.30
N MET A 81 6.62 14.37 15.40
CA MET A 81 8.01 14.60 15.82
C MET A 81 8.26 14.43 17.33
N GLN A 82 7.21 14.35 18.16
CA GLN A 82 7.33 14.02 19.59
C GLN A 82 7.64 12.53 19.80
N ASP A 83 7.43 11.71 18.77
CA ASP A 83 7.71 10.29 18.80
C ASP A 83 9.20 10.04 18.54
N ASN A 84 9.91 9.46 19.51
CA ASN A 84 11.36 9.26 19.44
C ASN A 84 11.77 8.38 18.25
N GLU A 85 10.95 7.40 17.87
CA GLU A 85 11.23 6.50 16.74
C GLU A 85 10.98 7.19 15.40
N LEU A 86 9.98 8.08 15.31
CA LEU A 86 9.67 8.80 14.07
C LEU A 86 10.56 10.01 13.84
N LYS A 87 11.12 10.58 14.92
CA LYS A 87 11.96 11.78 14.87
C LYS A 87 13.18 11.63 13.96
N MET A 88 13.80 10.45 13.93
CA MET A 88 14.94 10.16 13.03
C MET A 88 14.55 10.22 11.54
N TYR A 89 13.26 10.09 11.21
CA TYR A 89 12.71 10.15 9.85
C TYR A 89 12.03 11.48 9.53
N GLY A 90 12.32 12.55 10.28
CA GLY A 90 11.62 13.84 10.17
C GLY A 90 11.55 14.44 8.76
N LYS A 91 12.62 14.28 7.95
CA LYS A 91 12.64 14.72 6.55
C LYS A 91 11.62 13.96 5.69
N PHE A 92 11.54 12.64 5.86
CA PHE A 92 10.56 11.81 5.16
C PHE A 92 9.14 12.19 5.58
N ILE A 93 8.90 12.36 6.88
CA ILE A 93 7.58 12.69 7.44
C ILE A 93 7.08 14.02 6.90
N SER A 94 7.91 15.06 6.94
CA SER A 94 7.53 16.40 6.46
C SER A 94 7.14 16.39 4.98
N GLN A 95 7.86 15.63 4.16
CA GLN A 95 7.56 15.49 2.73
C GLN A 95 6.29 14.67 2.46
N ASN A 96 6.06 13.61 3.22
CA ASN A 96 4.93 12.71 2.99
C ASN A 96 3.62 13.26 3.57
N VAL A 97 3.64 13.89 4.74
CA VAL A 97 2.44 14.51 5.34
C VAL A 97 1.78 15.47 4.36
N GLY A 98 2.53 16.41 3.77
CA GLY A 98 1.97 17.35 2.80
C GLY A 98 1.44 16.68 1.51
N LYS A 99 2.09 15.61 1.05
CA LYS A 99 1.63 14.85 -0.12
C LYS A 99 0.35 14.08 0.15
N ILE A 100 0.25 13.46 1.33
CA ILE A 100 -0.91 12.66 1.74
C ILE A 100 -2.10 13.58 1.99
N LEU A 101 -1.91 14.71 2.70
CA LEU A 101 -2.95 15.71 2.97
C LEU A 101 -3.61 16.25 1.69
N LYS A 102 -2.84 16.44 0.61
CA LYS A 102 -3.38 16.89 -0.67
C LYS A 102 -4.30 15.88 -1.35
N ASN A 103 -4.17 14.59 -1.03
CA ASN A 103 -4.87 13.51 -1.72
C ASN A 103 -5.36 12.43 -0.75
N VAL A 104 -5.89 12.80 0.42
CA VAL A 104 -6.24 11.85 1.49
C VAL A 104 -7.13 10.70 0.99
N GLY A 105 -8.09 10.99 0.10
CA GLY A 105 -8.99 9.97 -0.47
C GLY A 105 -8.30 8.89 -1.31
N LYS A 106 -7.04 9.08 -1.73
CA LYS A 106 -6.26 8.06 -2.45
C LYS A 106 -5.54 7.10 -1.52
N TYR A 107 -5.58 7.32 -0.22
CA TYR A 107 -4.84 6.55 0.78
C TYR A 107 -5.82 5.72 1.62
N PRO A 108 -5.54 4.43 1.82
CA PRO A 108 -6.46 3.57 2.55
C PRO A 108 -6.52 3.95 4.03
N LYS A 109 -7.74 4.07 4.57
CA LYS A 109 -7.94 4.37 6.01
C LYS A 109 -7.60 3.17 6.90
N PHE A 110 -7.84 1.97 6.38
CA PHE A 110 -7.46 0.72 7.01
C PHE A 110 -6.11 0.27 6.48
N THR A 111 -5.27 -0.30 7.33
CA THR A 111 -3.96 -0.84 6.95
C THR A 111 -3.73 -2.17 7.64
N LEU A 112 -3.07 -3.09 6.94
CA LEU A 112 -2.58 -4.32 7.53
C LEU A 112 -1.21 -4.13 8.18
N PRO A 113 -0.88 -4.92 9.22
CA PRO A 113 0.49 -5.13 9.65
C PRO A 113 1.40 -5.52 8.48
N SER A 114 2.64 -5.01 8.46
CA SER A 114 3.60 -5.28 7.36
C SER A 114 3.81 -6.78 7.08
N LYS A 115 3.70 -7.63 8.11
CA LYS A 115 3.79 -9.09 7.96
C LYS A 115 2.58 -9.68 7.23
N GLU A 116 1.37 -9.24 7.56
CA GLU A 116 0.15 -9.71 6.90
C GLU A 116 0.05 -9.19 5.47
N GLU A 117 0.47 -7.94 5.23
CA GLU A 117 0.58 -7.40 3.88
C GLU A 117 1.58 -8.22 3.04
N PHE A 118 2.74 -8.59 3.61
CA PHE A 118 3.70 -9.46 2.94
C PHE A 118 3.11 -10.85 2.61
N LEU A 119 2.42 -11.47 3.56
CA LEU A 119 1.76 -12.76 3.35
C LEU A 119 0.72 -12.66 2.22
N PHE A 120 -0.13 -11.64 2.26
CA PHE A 120 -1.11 -11.37 1.23
C PHE A 120 -0.47 -11.24 -0.16
N PHE A 121 0.62 -10.47 -0.28
CA PHE A 121 1.35 -10.34 -1.54
C PHE A 121 1.97 -11.66 -2.01
N ASN A 122 2.40 -12.51 -1.08
CA ASN A 122 2.90 -13.84 -1.40
C ASN A 122 1.78 -14.78 -1.88
N GLU A 123 0.56 -14.65 -1.36
CA GLU A 123 -0.62 -15.41 -1.81
C GLU A 123 -1.07 -14.99 -3.21
N ILE A 124 -1.09 -13.69 -3.51
CA ILE A 124 -1.51 -13.18 -4.83
C ILE A 124 -0.39 -13.18 -5.87
N LYS A 125 0.86 -13.43 -5.47
CA LYS A 125 2.03 -13.56 -6.35
C LYS A 125 1.73 -14.37 -7.62
N PRO A 126 1.24 -15.63 -7.57
CA PRO A 126 0.97 -16.42 -8.77
C PRO A 126 -0.07 -15.78 -9.71
N VAL A 127 -1.01 -15.00 -9.17
CA VAL A 127 -2.00 -14.27 -9.98
C VAL A 127 -1.32 -13.17 -10.80
N ILE A 128 -0.40 -12.43 -10.17
CA ILE A 128 0.38 -11.37 -10.82
C ILE A 128 1.34 -11.96 -11.85
N GLU A 129 2.07 -13.03 -11.51
CA GLU A 129 2.98 -13.72 -12.42
C GLU A 129 2.26 -14.24 -13.66
N LYS A 130 1.09 -14.86 -13.49
CA LYS A 130 0.27 -15.35 -14.61
C LYS A 130 -0.26 -14.21 -15.48
N LYS A 131 -0.66 -13.09 -14.87
CA LYS A 131 -1.23 -11.94 -15.57
C LYS A 131 -0.21 -11.21 -16.43
N PHE A 132 1.01 -11.03 -15.92
CA PHE A 132 2.07 -10.28 -16.61
C PHE A 132 3.09 -11.17 -17.33
N ARG A 133 3.07 -12.48 -17.11
CA ARG A 133 4.05 -13.46 -17.60
C ARG A 133 5.48 -13.07 -17.21
N SER A 134 5.65 -12.72 -15.93
CA SER A 134 6.87 -12.13 -15.38
C SER A 134 7.20 -12.78 -14.05
N GLU A 135 8.48 -12.83 -13.69
CA GLU A 135 8.90 -13.26 -12.34
C GLU A 135 8.51 -12.18 -11.33
N VAL A 136 7.79 -12.55 -10.27
CA VAL A 136 7.42 -11.61 -9.20
C VAL A 136 8.22 -11.90 -7.94
N GLN A 137 8.86 -10.87 -7.40
CA GLN A 137 9.60 -10.94 -6.14
C GLN A 137 9.00 -10.00 -5.11
N ILE A 138 8.66 -10.52 -3.94
CA ILE A 138 8.18 -9.72 -2.81
C ILE A 138 9.35 -9.53 -1.82
N LYS A 139 9.61 -8.30 -1.42
CA LYS A 139 10.67 -7.96 -0.45
C LYS A 139 10.18 -6.93 0.56
N PHE A 140 10.79 -6.90 1.73
CA PHE A 140 10.66 -5.75 2.61
C PHE A 140 11.59 -4.63 2.16
N GLU A 141 11.22 -3.40 2.50
CA GLU A 141 12.03 -2.20 2.25
C GLU A 141 13.45 -2.32 2.79
N LYS A 142 13.63 -2.84 4.02
CA LYS A 142 14.94 -3.04 4.65
C LYS A 142 15.87 -3.99 3.88
N ASP A 143 15.30 -4.93 3.12
CA ASP A 143 16.03 -5.95 2.37
C ASP A 143 16.25 -5.54 0.90
N SER A 144 15.81 -4.33 0.52
CA SER A 144 15.91 -3.82 -0.84
C SER A 144 16.95 -2.70 -0.94
N ASN A 145 17.86 -2.81 -1.91
CA ASN A 145 18.86 -1.78 -2.19
C ASN A 145 18.36 -0.74 -3.23
N GLU A 146 17.10 -0.83 -3.63
CA GLU A 146 16.50 -0.01 -4.68
C GLU A 146 16.12 1.38 -4.14
N GLN A 147 16.48 2.46 -4.86
CA GLN A 147 16.09 3.83 -4.47
C GLN A 147 14.56 4.02 -4.39
N LYS A 148 13.80 3.25 -5.17
CA LYS A 148 12.34 3.25 -5.15
C LYS A 148 11.76 2.60 -3.88
N ALA A 149 12.52 1.76 -3.17
CA ALA A 149 12.07 1.13 -1.91
C ALA A 149 11.67 2.17 -0.87
N ALA A 150 12.42 3.29 -0.80
CA ALA A 150 12.15 4.39 0.11
C ALA A 150 10.78 5.04 -0.09
N GLN A 151 10.14 4.84 -1.25
CA GLN A 151 8.81 5.40 -1.56
C GLN A 151 7.65 4.47 -1.20
N ALA A 152 7.93 3.24 -0.75
CA ALA A 152 6.89 2.31 -0.31
C ALA A 152 6.13 2.90 0.89
N LEU A 153 4.81 2.75 0.89
CA LEU A 153 3.92 3.13 1.98
C LEU A 153 2.96 1.97 2.30
N PRO A 154 2.43 1.88 3.53
CA PRO A 154 1.41 0.89 3.89
C PRO A 154 0.20 0.99 2.95
N GLY A 155 -0.26 -0.15 2.40
CA GLY A 155 -1.30 -0.20 1.38
C GLY A 155 -0.94 0.40 0.01
N LYS A 156 0.31 0.82 -0.17
CA LYS A 156 0.89 1.31 -1.44
C LYS A 156 2.37 0.89 -1.53
N PRO A 157 2.64 -0.42 -1.73
CA PRO A 157 4.00 -0.90 -1.89
C PRO A 157 4.68 -0.24 -3.09
N ALA A 158 6.01 -0.14 -3.05
CA ALA A 158 6.78 0.34 -4.18
C ALA A 158 6.97 -0.77 -5.22
N ILE A 159 6.83 -0.40 -6.49
CA ILE A 159 6.93 -1.35 -7.61
C ILE A 159 8.16 -0.98 -8.44
N VAL A 160 9.03 -1.96 -8.64
CA VAL A 160 10.20 -1.87 -9.52
C VAL A 160 10.04 -2.92 -10.62
N ILE A 161 10.17 -2.46 -11.86
CA ILE A 161 10.04 -3.30 -13.05
C ILE A 161 11.38 -3.26 -13.77
N PHE A 162 11.87 -4.42 -14.18
CA PHE A 162 13.15 -4.59 -14.87
C PHE A 162 12.98 -4.67 -16.37
#